data_AF-A0A1Y4BY09-F1
#
_entry.id   AF-A0A1Y4BY09-F1
#
_cell.length_a   1.000
_cell.length_b   1.000
_cell.length_c   1.000
_cell.angle_alpha   90.00
_cell.angle_beta   90.00
_cell.angle_gamma   90.00
#
_symmetry.space_group_name_H-M   'P 1'
#
loop_
_entity.id
_entity.type
_entity.pdbx_description
1 polymer ?
#
loop_
_entity_poly.entity_id
_entity_poly.type
_entity_poly.pdbx_seq_one_letter_code
_entity_poly.pdbx_strand_id
1 'polypeptide(L)'
;MKARLADALWDCLAELPVGEISVGDVIEAAGVSRGSFYYHFDDLDELLAWAIRQEVMNSDRKGHSFALLLARAEPSGNALVQRAIARVCLLLDKGGMSPVFDVALDAMREVWVAVLEPEGGRLPDGVVAQLEYAVGGSVGMLARASRSTEAKLRASSAFIRACNRTLVERIADELGVSAAELVARLEHVGGA
;
A
#
# COMPACT_ATOMS: atom_id res chain seq x y z
N MET A 1 -8.74 17.32 -7.24
CA MET A 1 -7.71 17.41 -8.29
C MET A 1 -6.69 16.28 -8.19
N LYS A 2 -5.96 16.11 -7.06
CA LYS A 2 -4.99 15.00 -6.87
C LYS A 2 -5.50 13.62 -7.30
N ALA A 3 -6.70 13.23 -6.88
CA ALA A 3 -7.30 11.95 -7.29
C ALA A 3 -7.51 11.81 -8.81
N ARG A 4 -7.88 12.89 -9.51
CA ARG A 4 -8.05 12.90 -10.97
C ARG A 4 -6.71 12.73 -11.69
N LEU A 5 -5.65 13.38 -11.21
CA LEU A 5 -4.30 13.19 -11.73
C LEU A 5 -3.79 11.76 -11.49
N ALA A 6 -4.08 11.18 -10.32
CA ALA A 6 -3.73 9.79 -10.05
C ALA A 6 -4.52 8.82 -10.92
N ASP A 7 -5.83 9.00 -11.09
CA ASP A 7 -6.63 8.16 -11.99
C ASP A 7 -6.10 8.23 -13.44
N ALA A 8 -5.74 9.42 -13.93
CA ALA A 8 -5.11 9.58 -15.24
C ALA A 8 -3.73 8.88 -15.32
N LEU A 9 -2.91 8.95 -14.27
CA LEU A 9 -1.67 8.18 -14.20
C LEU A 9 -1.92 6.67 -14.30
N TRP A 10 -2.96 6.15 -13.63
CA TRP A 10 -3.32 4.73 -13.74
C TRP A 10 -3.79 4.34 -15.14
N ASP A 11 -4.50 5.24 -15.83
CA ASP A 11 -4.89 5.04 -17.23
C ASP A 11 -3.66 5.02 -18.15
N CYS A 12 -2.68 5.90 -17.93
CA CYS A 12 -1.40 5.85 -18.66
C CYS A 12 -0.63 4.55 -18.38
N LEU A 13 -0.60 4.08 -17.13
CA LEU A 13 0.08 2.83 -16.73
C LEU A 13 -0.54 1.56 -17.32
N ALA A 14 -1.82 1.60 -17.71
CA ALA A 14 -2.44 0.49 -18.42
C ALA A 14 -1.77 0.25 -19.78
N GLU A 15 -1.33 1.33 -20.43
CA GLU A 15 -0.77 1.31 -21.78
C GLU A 15 0.76 1.30 -21.78
N LEU A 16 1.39 2.11 -20.92
CA LEU A 16 2.84 2.40 -20.96
C LEU A 16 3.57 1.92 -19.69
N PRO A 17 4.84 1.48 -19.81
CA PRO A 17 5.73 1.32 -18.66
C PRO A 17 5.95 2.64 -17.92
N VAL A 18 6.20 2.60 -16.60
CA VAL A 18 6.38 3.81 -15.77
C VAL A 18 7.41 4.78 -16.36
N GLY A 19 8.56 4.25 -16.81
CA GLY A 19 9.67 5.06 -17.34
C GLY A 19 9.38 5.75 -18.67
N GLU A 20 8.26 5.46 -19.32
CA GLU A 20 7.85 6.07 -20.58
C GLU A 20 6.74 7.12 -20.40
N ILE A 21 6.14 7.20 -19.21
CA ILE A 21 5.06 8.17 -18.92
C ILE A 21 5.68 9.52 -18.59
N SER A 22 5.14 10.59 -19.19
CA SER A 22 5.52 11.97 -18.92
C SER A 22 4.41 12.75 -18.20
N VAL A 23 4.76 13.91 -17.63
CA VAL A 23 3.78 14.86 -17.07
C VAL A 23 2.78 15.26 -18.16
N GLY A 24 3.23 15.36 -19.41
CA GLY A 24 2.38 15.68 -20.57
C GLY A 24 1.25 14.68 -20.76
N ASP A 25 1.57 13.39 -20.74
CA ASP A 25 0.60 12.31 -20.92
C ASP A 25 -0.46 12.35 -19.82
N VAL A 26 -0.03 12.54 -18.57
CA VAL A 26 -0.94 12.59 -17.41
C VAL A 26 -1.87 13.81 -17.48
N ILE A 27 -1.38 15.00 -17.80
CA ILE A 27 -2.23 16.20 -17.86
C ILE A 27 -3.19 16.17 -19.05
N GLU A 28 -2.79 15.55 -20.15
CA GLU A 28 -3.64 15.34 -21.32
C GLU A 28 -4.77 14.36 -20.99
N ALA A 29 -4.43 13.17 -20.45
CA ALA A 29 -5.41 12.18 -20.00
C ALA A 29 -6.33 12.74 -18.91
N ALA A 30 -5.80 13.54 -17.98
CA ALA A 30 -6.59 14.19 -16.96
C ALA A 30 -7.42 15.37 -17.51
N GLY A 31 -7.12 15.93 -18.68
CA GLY A 31 -7.78 17.13 -19.21
C GLY A 31 -7.58 18.35 -18.30
N VAL A 32 -6.35 18.58 -17.82
CA VAL A 32 -5.99 19.70 -16.94
C VAL A 32 -4.75 20.44 -17.44
N SER A 33 -4.50 21.64 -16.90
CA SER A 33 -3.30 22.41 -17.28
C SER A 33 -2.04 21.89 -16.60
N ARG A 34 -0.88 22.11 -17.21
CA ARG A 34 0.43 21.84 -16.60
C ARG A 34 0.63 22.60 -15.28
N GLY A 35 0.11 23.83 -15.17
CA GLY A 35 0.14 24.59 -13.92
C GLY A 35 -0.68 23.92 -12.81
N SER A 36 -1.79 23.26 -13.16
CA SER A 36 -2.60 22.50 -12.19
C SER A 36 -1.88 21.25 -11.69
N PHE A 37 -1.03 20.63 -12.51
CA PHE A 37 -0.17 19.53 -12.08
C PHE A 37 0.86 20.02 -11.06
N TYR A 38 1.68 21.02 -11.44
CA TYR A 38 2.75 21.54 -10.59
C TYR A 38 2.28 22.28 -9.35
N TYR A 39 1.00 22.61 -9.26
CA TYR A 39 0.39 23.08 -8.01
C TYR A 39 0.23 21.96 -6.96
N HIS A 40 0.20 20.70 -7.39
CA HIS A 40 -0.09 19.55 -6.53
C HIS A 40 1.07 18.58 -6.35
N PHE A 41 1.94 18.49 -7.35
CA PHE A 41 3.07 17.56 -7.40
C PHE A 41 4.26 18.22 -8.13
N ASP A 42 5.46 18.07 -7.59
CA ASP A 42 6.69 18.58 -8.16
C ASP A 42 7.10 17.82 -9.43
N ASP A 43 6.82 16.51 -9.47
CA ASP A 43 7.14 15.62 -10.59
C ASP A 43 6.23 14.38 -10.65
N LEU A 44 6.56 13.46 -11.56
CA LEU A 44 5.84 12.20 -11.74
C LEU A 44 6.04 11.23 -10.58
N ASP A 45 7.23 11.23 -9.97
CA ASP A 45 7.58 10.31 -8.90
C ASP A 45 6.79 10.64 -7.63
N GLU A 46 6.60 11.93 -7.33
CA GLU A 46 5.74 12.37 -6.22
C GLU A 46 4.27 11.98 -6.46
N LEU A 47 3.75 12.17 -7.69
CA LEU A 47 2.40 11.71 -8.04
C LEU A 47 2.27 10.19 -7.90
N LEU A 48 3.26 9.44 -8.37
CA LEU A 48 3.30 7.99 -8.31
C LEU A 48 3.30 7.50 -6.85
N ALA A 49 4.18 8.04 -6.01
CA ALA A 49 4.25 7.72 -4.59
C ALA A 49 2.93 8.04 -3.88
N TRP A 50 2.34 9.20 -4.17
CA TRP A 50 1.03 9.58 -3.64
C TRP A 50 -0.06 8.60 -4.06
N ALA A 51 -0.10 8.22 -5.34
CA ALA A 51 -1.09 7.29 -5.89
C ALA A 51 -0.97 5.90 -5.26
N ILE A 52 0.26 5.35 -5.14
CA ILE A 52 0.51 4.08 -4.45
C ILE A 52 0.01 4.14 -3.01
N ARG A 53 0.37 5.23 -2.30
CA ARG A 53 -0.03 5.41 -0.91
C ARG A 53 -1.55 5.40 -0.76
N GLN A 54 -2.31 5.98 -1.68
CA GLN A 54 -3.77 5.91 -1.66
C GLN A 54 -4.29 4.48 -1.80
N GLU A 55 -3.72 3.69 -2.72
CA GLU A 55 -4.15 2.29 -2.90
C GLU A 55 -3.73 1.41 -1.72
N VAL A 56 -2.62 1.73 -1.04
CA VAL A 56 -2.14 0.99 0.14
C VAL A 56 -2.88 1.41 1.42
N MET A 57 -3.28 2.66 1.59
CA MET A 57 -3.84 3.15 2.86
C MET A 57 -5.37 3.29 2.85
N ASN A 58 -5.98 3.55 1.69
CA ASN A 58 -7.39 3.91 1.59
C ASN A 58 -8.20 2.90 0.76
N SER A 59 -7.80 1.62 0.76
CA SER A 59 -8.30 0.63 -0.19
C SER A 59 -9.79 0.28 -0.02
N ASP A 60 -10.44 0.67 1.09
CA ASP A 60 -11.88 0.42 1.31
C ASP A 60 -12.72 1.68 1.66
N ARG A 61 -12.14 2.88 1.50
CA ARG A 61 -12.73 4.19 1.87
C ARG A 61 -13.06 4.40 3.36
N LYS A 62 -12.81 3.42 4.22
CA LYS A 62 -12.91 3.56 5.68
C LYS A 62 -11.57 3.92 6.32
N GLY A 63 -10.52 4.08 5.52
CA GLY A 63 -9.15 4.34 5.98
C GLY A 63 -8.38 3.06 6.31
N HIS A 64 -8.94 1.88 6.03
CA HIS A 64 -8.25 0.63 6.35
C HIS A 64 -7.09 0.41 5.37
N SER A 65 -5.90 0.29 5.95
CA SER A 65 -4.69 -0.04 5.20
C SER A 65 -4.75 -1.45 4.63
N PHE A 66 -3.99 -1.65 3.56
CA PHE A 66 -3.81 -2.90 2.82
C PHE A 66 -3.44 -4.06 3.76
N ALA A 67 -2.62 -3.81 4.78
CA ALA A 67 -2.28 -4.81 5.78
C ALA A 67 -3.44 -5.17 6.72
N LEU A 68 -4.27 -4.18 7.12
CA LEU A 68 -5.46 -4.42 7.92
C LEU A 68 -6.51 -5.23 7.13
N LEU A 69 -6.68 -4.91 5.84
CA LEU A 69 -7.60 -5.59 4.94
C LEU A 69 -7.16 -7.02 4.64
N LEU A 70 -5.87 -7.22 4.39
CA LEU A 70 -5.29 -8.56 4.31
C LEU A 70 -5.55 -9.30 5.62
N ALA A 71 -5.23 -8.73 6.79
CA ALA A 71 -5.44 -9.40 8.07
C ALA A 71 -6.89 -9.81 8.37
N ARG A 72 -7.91 -9.12 7.81
CA ARG A 72 -9.32 -9.21 8.25
C ARG A 72 -10.30 -9.96 7.36
N ALA A 73 -10.13 -10.01 6.03
CA ALA A 73 -11.20 -10.53 5.18
C ALA A 73 -10.70 -11.30 3.95
N GLU A 74 -11.53 -12.22 3.45
CA GLU A 74 -11.43 -12.70 2.07
C GLU A 74 -11.65 -11.50 1.11
N PRO A 75 -10.72 -11.16 0.20
CA PRO A 75 -10.82 -9.98 -0.68
C PRO A 75 -11.95 -10.04 -1.72
N SER A 76 -12.87 -10.99 -1.62
CA SER A 76 -13.81 -11.35 -2.68
C SER A 76 -15.03 -10.43 -2.81
N GLY A 77 -15.27 -9.50 -1.87
CA GLY A 77 -16.51 -8.69 -1.85
C GLY A 77 -16.38 -7.18 -2.07
N ASN A 78 -15.19 -6.59 -1.96
CA ASN A 78 -15.05 -5.13 -2.00
C ASN A 78 -14.36 -4.67 -3.30
N ALA A 79 -15.14 -4.05 -4.20
CA ALA A 79 -14.67 -3.54 -5.48
C ALA A 79 -13.50 -2.54 -5.36
N LEU A 80 -13.46 -1.76 -4.27
CA LEU A 80 -12.38 -0.80 -4.04
C LEU A 80 -11.07 -1.52 -3.70
N VAL A 81 -11.13 -2.57 -2.88
CA VAL A 81 -9.98 -3.39 -2.52
C VAL A 81 -9.46 -4.14 -3.75
N GLN A 82 -10.37 -4.66 -4.58
CA GLN A 82 -10.01 -5.30 -5.85
C GLN A 82 -9.34 -4.33 -6.81
N ARG A 83 -9.85 -3.09 -6.93
CA ARG A 83 -9.22 -2.02 -7.72
C ARG A 83 -7.82 -1.69 -7.19
N ALA A 84 -7.66 -1.55 -5.88
CA ALA A 84 -6.37 -1.25 -5.26
C ALA A 84 -5.34 -2.35 -5.54
N ILE A 85 -5.73 -3.62 -5.36
CA ILE A 85 -4.89 -4.77 -5.70
C ILE A 85 -4.52 -4.75 -7.18
N ALA A 86 -5.49 -4.52 -8.07
CA ALA A 86 -5.24 -4.49 -9.52
C ALA A 86 -4.25 -3.38 -9.90
N ARG A 87 -4.38 -2.19 -9.32
CA ARG A 87 -3.47 -1.05 -9.55
C ARG A 87 -2.07 -1.30 -9.01
N VAL A 88 -1.95 -1.84 -7.80
CA VAL A 88 -0.65 -2.23 -7.24
C VAL A 88 0.01 -3.30 -8.11
N CYS A 89 -0.73 -4.33 -8.54
CA CYS A 89 -0.22 -5.36 -9.45
C CYS A 89 0.21 -4.79 -10.82
N LEU A 90 -0.55 -3.86 -11.38
CA LEU A 90 -0.21 -3.18 -12.64
C LEU A 90 1.11 -2.43 -12.50
N LEU A 91 1.27 -1.66 -11.43
CA LEU A 91 2.52 -0.95 -11.18
C LEU A 91 3.69 -1.89 -10.96
N LEU A 92 3.51 -3.01 -10.25
CA LEU A 92 4.57 -4.01 -10.07
C LEU A 92 5.04 -4.60 -11.40
N ASP A 93 4.13 -4.77 -12.37
CA ASP A 93 4.47 -5.26 -13.71
C ASP A 93 5.15 -4.18 -14.58
N LYS A 94 4.73 -2.92 -14.47
CA LYS A 94 5.15 -1.80 -15.33
C LYS A 94 6.28 -0.93 -14.78
N GLY A 95 6.50 -0.97 -13.46
CA GLY A 95 7.40 -0.09 -12.71
C GLY A 95 8.37 -0.82 -11.76
N GLY A 96 8.19 -2.12 -11.57
CA GLY A 96 9.02 -2.92 -10.69
C GLY A 96 8.65 -2.79 -9.20
N MET A 97 9.43 -3.49 -8.36
CA MET A 97 9.08 -3.69 -6.95
C MET A 97 9.47 -2.52 -6.03
N SER A 98 10.56 -1.80 -6.32
CA SER A 98 11.11 -0.81 -5.38
C SER A 98 10.10 0.28 -5.01
N PRO A 99 9.46 0.99 -5.97
CA PRO A 99 8.55 2.09 -5.62
C PRO A 99 7.38 1.63 -4.75
N VAL A 100 6.87 0.41 -5.01
CA VAL A 100 5.78 -0.17 -4.22
C VAL A 100 6.26 -0.58 -2.85
N PHE A 101 7.43 -1.20 -2.75
CA PHE A 101 8.03 -1.60 -1.48
C PHE A 101 8.30 -0.39 -0.59
N ASP A 102 8.98 0.63 -1.12
CA ASP A 102 9.40 1.82 -0.38
C ASP A 102 8.18 2.55 0.17
N VAL A 103 7.18 2.84 -0.67
CA VAL A 103 5.95 3.52 -0.25
C VAL A 103 5.13 2.67 0.74
N ALA A 104 5.01 1.36 0.50
CA ALA A 104 4.26 0.50 1.41
C ALA A 104 4.96 0.35 2.77
N LEU A 105 6.29 0.31 2.79
CA LEU A 105 7.08 0.24 4.02
C LEU A 105 6.98 1.54 4.81
N ASP A 106 7.13 2.69 4.16
CA ASP A 106 6.98 4.00 4.81
C ASP A 106 5.58 4.18 5.38
N ALA A 107 4.55 3.84 4.60
CA ALA A 107 3.17 3.89 5.07
C ALA A 107 2.93 2.94 6.27
N MET A 108 3.52 1.74 6.25
CA MET A 108 3.44 0.79 7.35
C MET A 108 4.15 1.32 8.61
N ARG A 109 5.34 1.88 8.45
CA ARG A 109 6.10 2.49 9.55
C ARG A 109 5.32 3.61 10.20
N GLU A 110 4.68 4.48 9.41
CA GLU A 110 3.83 5.55 9.95
C GLU A 110 2.65 5.01 10.77
N VAL A 111 1.98 3.95 10.30
CA VAL A 111 0.91 3.29 11.08
C VAL A 111 1.45 2.78 12.41
N TRP A 112 2.59 2.07 12.40
CA TRP A 112 3.16 1.53 13.61
C TRP A 112 3.69 2.61 14.56
N VAL A 113 4.25 3.70 14.05
CA VAL A 113 4.60 4.86 14.88
C VAL A 113 3.35 5.41 15.58
N ALA A 114 2.26 5.62 14.84
CA ALA A 114 1.00 6.12 15.39
C ALA A 114 0.36 5.17 16.42
N VAL A 115 0.48 3.85 16.22
CA VAL A 115 -0.02 2.82 17.16
C VAL A 115 0.79 2.78 18.46
N LEU A 116 2.09 3.06 18.38
CA LEU A 116 3.00 2.91 19.51
C LEU A 116 3.08 4.15 20.41
N GLU A 117 2.92 5.38 19.89
CA GLU A 117 2.48 6.60 20.61
C GLU A 117 2.62 7.89 19.74
N PRO A 118 1.95 9.01 20.10
CA PRO A 118 2.07 10.32 19.43
C PRO A 118 3.34 11.11 19.80
N GLU A 119 4.15 10.68 20.78
CA GLU A 119 5.36 11.39 21.21
C GLU A 119 6.59 11.17 20.30
N GLY A 120 6.40 10.58 19.11
CA GLY A 120 7.33 10.73 17.99
C GLY A 120 8.64 9.97 18.11
N GLY A 121 8.66 8.86 18.87
CA GLY A 121 9.83 8.00 18.99
C GLY A 121 10.12 7.21 17.70
N ARG A 122 11.40 6.81 17.53
CA ARG A 122 11.82 5.88 16.47
C ARG A 122 11.35 4.46 16.80
N LEU A 123 10.82 3.74 15.80
CA LEU A 123 10.47 2.32 15.94
C LEU A 123 11.71 1.49 16.34
N PRO A 124 11.58 0.51 17.27
CA PRO A 124 12.66 -0.43 17.55
C PRO A 124 13.15 -1.12 16.26
N ASP A 125 14.46 -1.33 16.13
CA ASP A 125 15.03 -1.94 14.93
C ASP A 125 14.51 -3.36 14.68
N GLY A 126 14.13 -4.09 15.75
CA GLY A 126 13.46 -5.39 15.66
C GLY A 126 12.10 -5.28 14.98
N VAL A 127 11.24 -4.39 15.46
CA VAL A 127 9.95 -4.05 14.81
C VAL A 127 10.16 -3.67 13.34
N VAL A 128 11.13 -2.79 13.04
CA VAL A 128 11.44 -2.35 11.67
C VAL A 128 11.79 -3.53 10.76
N ALA A 129 12.68 -4.43 11.19
CA ALA A 129 13.09 -5.59 10.40
C ALA A 129 11.89 -6.53 10.12
N GLN A 130 10.97 -6.65 11.08
CA GLN A 130 9.75 -7.42 10.89
C GLN A 130 8.79 -6.78 9.87
N LEU A 131 8.68 -5.44 9.85
CA LEU A 131 7.91 -4.72 8.83
C LEU A 131 8.51 -4.87 7.43
N GLU A 132 9.83 -4.75 7.31
CA GLU A 132 10.55 -4.95 6.04
C GLU A 132 10.28 -6.34 5.46
N TYR A 133 10.35 -7.37 6.30
CA TYR A 133 10.04 -8.74 5.89
C TYR A 133 8.56 -8.90 5.45
N ALA A 134 7.62 -8.37 6.23
CA ALA A 134 6.19 -8.49 5.95
C ALA A 134 5.79 -7.77 4.66
N VAL A 135 6.27 -6.53 4.47
CA VAL A 135 6.02 -5.74 3.25
C VAL A 135 6.70 -6.38 2.05
N GLY A 136 7.99 -6.74 2.16
CA GLY A 136 8.74 -7.37 1.08
C GLY A 136 8.14 -8.70 0.64
N GLY A 137 7.74 -9.55 1.59
CA GLY A 137 7.05 -10.80 1.30
C GLY A 137 5.73 -10.59 0.58
N SER A 138 4.92 -9.63 1.03
CA SER A 138 3.62 -9.31 0.41
C SER A 138 3.79 -8.75 -1.01
N VAL A 139 4.69 -7.78 -1.19
CA VAL A 139 5.01 -7.18 -2.50
C VAL A 139 5.55 -8.23 -3.47
N GLY A 140 6.46 -9.09 -3.01
CA GLY A 140 7.00 -10.17 -3.85
C GLY A 140 5.95 -11.19 -4.29
N MET A 141 4.96 -11.49 -3.44
CA MET A 141 3.82 -12.35 -3.80
C MET A 141 2.89 -11.68 -4.81
N LEU A 142 2.57 -10.39 -4.61
CA LEU A 142 1.72 -9.60 -5.53
C LEU A 142 2.38 -9.41 -6.90
N ALA A 143 3.70 -9.22 -6.96
CA ALA A 143 4.43 -9.07 -8.22
C ALA A 143 4.32 -10.29 -9.13
N ARG A 144 3.90 -11.45 -8.58
CA ARG A 144 3.67 -12.69 -9.33
C ARG A 144 2.19 -13.03 -9.48
N ALA A 145 1.28 -12.19 -8.97
CA ALA A 145 -0.14 -12.49 -8.89
C ALA A 145 -0.77 -12.63 -10.29
N SER A 146 -0.47 -11.71 -11.22
CA SER A 146 -1.00 -11.74 -12.60
C SER A 146 -0.62 -13.00 -13.39
N ARG A 147 0.46 -13.68 -13.00
CA ARG A 147 1.00 -14.89 -13.64
C ARG A 147 0.72 -16.16 -12.83
N SER A 148 -0.13 -16.08 -11.80
CA SER A 148 -0.41 -17.18 -10.88
C SER A 148 -1.80 -17.76 -11.11
N THR A 149 -1.98 -19.03 -10.74
CA THR A 149 -3.31 -19.67 -10.73
C THR A 149 -4.14 -19.15 -9.57
N GLU A 150 -5.48 -19.20 -9.70
CA GLU A 150 -6.37 -18.83 -8.60
C GLU A 150 -6.09 -19.59 -7.31
N ALA A 151 -5.77 -20.89 -7.40
CA ALA A 151 -5.42 -21.70 -6.24
C ALA A 151 -4.17 -21.16 -5.53
N LYS A 152 -3.14 -20.76 -6.28
CA LYS A 152 -1.92 -20.15 -5.73
C LYS A 152 -2.20 -18.75 -5.18
N LEU A 153 -3.06 -17.96 -5.81
CA LEU A 153 -3.49 -16.66 -5.28
C LEU A 153 -4.17 -16.82 -3.92
N ARG A 154 -5.12 -17.76 -3.79
CA ARG A 154 -5.76 -18.09 -2.50
C ARG A 154 -4.74 -18.50 -1.44
N ALA A 155 -3.78 -19.36 -1.79
CA ALA A 155 -2.72 -19.78 -0.87
C ALA A 155 -1.82 -18.61 -0.44
N SER A 156 -1.45 -17.73 -1.38
CA SER A 156 -0.62 -16.54 -1.12
C SER A 156 -1.33 -15.57 -0.19
N SER A 157 -2.61 -15.28 -0.46
CA SER A 157 -3.44 -14.48 0.43
C SER A 157 -3.53 -15.10 1.82
N ALA A 158 -3.83 -16.39 1.94
CA ALA A 158 -3.89 -17.07 3.23
C ALA A 158 -2.56 -16.99 4.00
N PHE A 159 -1.42 -17.14 3.31
CA PHE A 159 -0.10 -17.03 3.91
C PHE A 159 0.22 -15.62 4.38
N ILE A 160 -0.03 -14.60 3.55
CA ILE A 160 0.15 -13.18 3.92
C ILE A 160 -0.66 -12.85 5.19
N ARG A 161 -1.90 -13.36 5.29
CA ARG A 161 -2.72 -13.20 6.50
C ARG A 161 -2.11 -13.82 7.73
N ALA A 162 -1.58 -15.04 7.61
CA ALA A 162 -0.91 -15.72 8.71
C ALA A 162 0.35 -14.94 9.15
N CYS A 163 1.17 -14.48 8.20
CA CYS A 163 2.35 -13.66 8.49
C CYS A 163 1.98 -12.35 9.21
N ASN A 164 0.95 -11.63 8.74
CA ASN A 164 0.50 -10.39 9.38
C ASN A 164 -0.02 -10.62 10.80
N ARG A 165 -0.68 -11.74 11.07
CA ARG A 165 -1.12 -12.11 12.43
C ARG A 165 0.08 -12.34 13.35
N THR A 166 1.02 -13.17 12.92
CA THR A 166 2.24 -13.46 13.69
C THR A 166 3.12 -12.22 13.86
N LEU A 167 3.13 -11.30 12.89
CA LEU A 167 3.81 -10.01 13.02
C LEU A 167 3.27 -9.21 14.21
N VAL A 168 1.94 -9.08 14.32
CA VAL A 168 1.32 -8.34 15.43
C VAL A 168 1.63 -9.01 16.77
N GLU A 169 1.59 -10.35 16.84
CA GLU A 169 1.95 -11.10 18.04
C GLU A 169 3.41 -10.84 18.46
N ARG A 170 4.35 -10.92 17.52
CA ARG A 170 5.77 -10.68 17.80
C ARG A 170 6.07 -9.24 18.19
N ILE A 171 5.41 -8.27 17.56
CA ILE A 171 5.55 -6.86 17.94
C ILE A 171 4.97 -6.66 19.35
N ALA A 172 3.85 -7.30 19.68
CA ALA A 172 3.29 -7.27 21.04
C ALA A 172 4.28 -7.79 22.08
N ASP A 173 4.89 -8.94 21.81
CA ASP A 173 5.90 -9.56 22.68
C ASP A 173 7.13 -8.66 22.85
N GLU A 174 7.63 -8.07 21.75
CA GLU A 174 8.80 -7.16 21.77
C GLU A 174 8.53 -5.89 22.59
N LEU A 175 7.29 -5.42 22.62
CA LEU A 175 6.86 -4.22 23.32
C LEU A 175 6.32 -4.48 24.74
N GLY A 176 6.15 -5.75 25.13
CA GLY A 176 5.58 -6.11 26.42
C GLY A 176 4.10 -5.74 26.59
N VAL A 177 3.34 -5.62 25.49
CA VAL A 177 1.90 -5.34 25.49
C VAL A 177 1.12 -6.54 24.97
N SER A 178 -0.20 -6.57 25.21
CA SER A 178 -1.01 -7.67 24.67
C SER A 178 -1.29 -7.49 23.16
N ALA A 179 -1.30 -8.58 22.40
CA ALA A 179 -1.66 -8.53 20.98
C ALA A 179 -3.09 -7.98 20.76
N ALA A 180 -4.01 -8.27 21.67
CA ALA A 180 -5.38 -7.72 21.62
C ALA A 180 -5.40 -6.19 21.74
N GLU A 181 -4.56 -5.63 22.60
CA GLU A 181 -4.41 -4.18 22.73
C GLU A 181 -3.83 -3.54 21.47
N LEU A 182 -2.77 -4.12 20.88
CA LEU A 182 -2.22 -3.63 19.62
C LEU A 182 -3.22 -3.70 18.47
N VAL A 183 -4.01 -4.77 18.38
CA VAL A 183 -5.08 -4.87 17.39
C VAL A 183 -6.11 -3.76 17.59
N ALA A 184 -6.52 -3.48 18.84
CA ALA A 184 -7.47 -2.39 19.13
C ALA A 184 -6.90 -1.01 18.76
N ARG A 185 -5.60 -0.77 18.97
CA ARG A 185 -4.92 0.46 18.55
C ARG A 185 -4.85 0.58 17.02
N LEU A 186 -4.53 -0.51 16.32
CA LEU A 186 -4.54 -0.57 14.85
C LEU A 186 -5.92 -0.29 14.26
N GLU A 187 -6.99 -0.77 14.91
CA GLU A 187 -8.37 -0.45 14.53
C GLU A 187 -8.68 1.04 14.66
N HIS A 188 -8.16 1.69 15.70
CA HIS A 188 -8.37 3.11 15.92
C HIS A 188 -7.65 3.97 14.88
N VAL A 189 -6.42 3.62 14.51
CA VAL A 189 -5.65 4.33 13.48
C VAL A 189 -6.22 4.10 12.08
N GLY A 190 -6.76 2.92 11.79
CA GLY A 190 -7.35 2.60 10.48
C GLY A 190 -8.78 3.10 10.27
N GLY A 191 -9.43 3.68 11.29
CA GLY A 191 -10.81 4.15 11.23
C GLY A 191 -11.02 5.67 11.39
N ALA A 192 -9.93 6.42 11.52
CA ALA A 192 -9.91 7.89 11.58
C ALA A 192 -9.60 8.50 10.21
#